data_AF-A0A7X8BSH1-F1
#
_entry.id   AF-A0A7X8BSH1-F1
#
_cell.length_a   1.000
_cell.length_b   1.000
_cell.length_c   1.000
_cell.angle_alpha   90.00
_cell.angle_beta   90.00
_cell.angle_gamma   90.00
#
_symmetry.space_group_name_H-M   'P 1'
#
loop_
_entity.id
_entity.type
_entity.pdbx_description
1 polymer ?
#
loop_
_entity_poly.entity_id
_entity_poly.type
_entity_poly.pdbx_seq_one_letter_code
_entity_poly.pdbx_strand_id
1 'polypeptide(L)'
;MNNIVTQRQNGRLLSLDILRGITIAGMIMVNNPGSWSHVYAPLKHAQWHGLTPTDLVFPFFMFIMGVSTFMSLRKFNFEPSKEAIWKIVRRTVLIFVIGLALGWFGQLTGGLARGESLLEAATHFNTLRILGVLQRLGLAYGFAALIAVL
;
A
#
# COMPACT_ATOMS: atom_id res chain seq x y z
N MET A 1 41.63 -0.23 21.14
CA MET A 1 40.75 -1.03 20.26
C MET A 1 39.35 -0.48 20.42
N ASN A 2 38.87 0.32 19.46
CA ASN A 2 37.55 0.97 19.55
C ASN A 2 36.47 -0.10 19.33
N ASN A 3 35.81 -0.50 20.42
CA ASN A 3 34.58 -1.26 20.34
C ASN A 3 33.52 -0.34 19.75
N ILE A 4 33.30 -0.44 18.44
CA ILE A 4 32.12 0.13 17.80
C ILE A 4 30.93 -0.69 18.33
N VAL A 5 30.35 -0.22 19.43
CA VAL A 5 29.07 -0.70 19.93
C VAL A 5 28.06 -0.36 18.84
N THR A 6 27.79 -1.30 17.95
CA THR A 6 26.69 -1.19 17.00
C THR A 6 25.42 -1.26 17.83
N GLN A 7 24.91 -0.09 18.23
CA GLN A 7 23.64 0.04 18.94
C GLN A 7 22.59 -0.75 18.16
N ARG A 8 22.08 -1.86 18.73
CA ARG A 8 20.88 -2.52 18.21
C ARG A 8 19.76 -1.49 18.34
N GLN A 9 19.51 -0.73 17.29
CA GLN A 9 18.34 0.14 17.20
C GLN A 9 17.09 -0.76 17.23
N ASN A 10 16.58 -1.00 18.43
CA ASN A 10 15.24 -1.50 18.72
C ASN A 10 14.17 -0.42 18.44
N GLY A 11 14.51 0.63 17.68
CA GLY A 11 13.63 1.73 17.32
C GLY A 11 13.01 1.56 15.94
N ARG A 12 11.83 2.15 15.76
CA ARG A 12 11.23 2.35 14.44
C ARG A 12 12.20 3.15 13.56
N LEU A 13 12.33 2.76 12.30
CA LEU A 13 13.21 3.46 11.36
C LEU A 13 12.53 4.77 10.93
N LEU A 14 12.94 5.89 11.54
CA LEU A 14 12.32 7.20 11.32
C LEU A 14 12.32 7.60 9.83
N SER A 15 13.42 7.35 9.11
CA SER A 15 13.52 7.64 7.68
C SER A 15 12.47 6.89 6.85
N LEU A 16 12.14 5.65 7.22
CA LEU A 16 11.12 4.84 6.55
C LEU A 16 9.71 5.37 6.83
N ASP A 17 9.46 5.81 8.06
CA ASP A 17 8.18 6.42 8.43
C ASP A 17 7.99 7.78 7.73
N ILE A 18 9.03 8.61 7.62
CA ILE A 18 9.02 9.86 6.84
C ILE A 18 8.76 9.57 5.35
N LEU A 19 9.49 8.63 4.75
CA LEU A 19 9.33 8.28 3.34
C LEU A 19 7.90 7.79 3.03
N ARG A 20 7.31 7.00 3.93
CA ARG A 20 5.91 6.57 3.85
C ARG A 20 4.96 7.76 3.90
N GLY A 21 5.17 8.70 4.82
CA GLY A 21 4.37 9.92 4.94
C GLY A 21 4.41 10.76 3.66
N ILE A 22 5.60 10.99 3.11
CA ILE A 22 5.78 11.74 1.86
C ILE A 22 5.10 11.04 0.68
N THR A 23 5.21 9.70 0.60
CA THR A 23 4.58 8.92 -0.48
C THR A 23 3.06 8.98 -0.40
N ILE A 24 2.48 8.91 0.81
CA ILE A 24 1.03 9.06 1.02
C ILE A 24 0.58 10.50 0.69
N ALA A 25 1.32 11.51 1.13
CA ALA A 25 1.01 12.90 0.81
C ALA A 25 1.04 13.15 -0.70
N GLY A 26 2.07 12.63 -1.39
CA GLY A 26 2.16 12.65 -2.85
C GLY A 26 0.98 11.95 -3.51
N MET A 27 0.62 10.75 -3.05
CA MET A 27 -0.55 10.02 -3.55
C MET A 27 -1.85 10.83 -3.45
N ILE A 28 -2.09 11.49 -2.32
CA ILE A 28 -3.29 12.31 -2.12
C ILE A 28 -3.27 13.53 -3.05
N MET A 29 -2.12 14.20 -3.14
CA MET A 29 -1.93 15.38 -3.98
C MET A 29 -2.21 15.09 -5.46
N VAL A 30 -1.74 13.95 -5.98
CA VAL A 30 -1.92 13.59 -7.39
C VAL A 30 -3.33 13.08 -7.71
N ASN A 31 -3.99 12.42 -6.74
CA ASN A 31 -5.36 11.91 -6.92
C ASN A 31 -6.44 12.98 -6.72
N ASN A 32 -6.11 14.10 -6.08
CA ASN A 32 -7.05 15.19 -5.84
C ASN A 32 -6.47 16.56 -6.24
N PRO A 33 -6.30 16.83 -7.55
CA PRO A 33 -5.75 18.10 -8.00
C PRO A 33 -6.70 19.31 -7.84
N GLY A 34 -7.90 19.09 -7.27
CA GLY A 34 -8.95 20.10 -7.12
C GLY A 34 -9.69 20.39 -8.43
N SER A 35 -8.95 20.72 -9.50
CA SER A 35 -9.49 20.94 -10.84
C SER A 35 -8.72 20.13 -11.88
N TRP A 36 -9.41 19.19 -12.52
CA TRP A 36 -8.85 18.34 -13.59
C TRP A 36 -8.45 19.15 -14.85
N SER A 37 -8.95 20.38 -15.00
CA SER A 37 -8.56 21.27 -16.10
C SER A 37 -7.28 22.07 -15.81
N HIS A 38 -6.87 22.19 -14.54
CA HIS A 38 -5.71 23.01 -14.11
C HIS A 38 -4.66 22.19 -13.35
N VAL A 39 -4.44 20.93 -13.75
CA VAL A 39 -3.41 20.09 -13.13
C VAL A 39 -2.01 20.53 -13.61
N TYR A 40 -1.12 20.84 -12.67
CA TYR A 40 0.29 21.13 -12.96
C TYR A 40 0.92 19.99 -13.76
N ALA A 41 1.71 20.32 -14.79
CA ALA A 41 2.31 19.31 -15.68
C ALA A 41 3.10 18.19 -14.96
N PRO A 42 3.87 18.45 -13.88
CA PRO A 42 4.56 17.39 -13.13
C PRO A 42 3.64 16.45 -12.33
N LEU A 43 2.38 16.83 -12.11
CA LEU A 43 1.38 16.06 -11.37
C LEU A 43 0.45 15.26 -12.30
N LYS A 44 0.72 15.24 -13.60
CA LYS A 44 0.04 14.36 -14.56
C LYS A 44 0.92 13.14 -14.82
N HIS A 45 0.29 11.99 -15.05
CA HIS A 45 1.00 10.81 -15.54
C HIS A 45 1.63 11.08 -16.91
N ALA A 46 2.83 10.54 -17.15
CA ALA A 46 3.41 10.54 -18.49
C ALA A 46 2.50 9.73 -19.44
N GLN A 47 2.34 10.18 -20.69
CA GLN A 47 1.47 9.50 -21.65
C GLN A 47 2.06 8.17 -22.14
N TRP A 48 3.38 8.07 -22.29
CA TRP A 48 4.04 6.88 -22.81
C TRP A 48 5.53 6.80 -22.44
N HIS A 49 6.32 7.77 -22.92
CA HIS A 49 7.74 7.90 -22.59
C HIS A 49 7.94 9.07 -21.65
N GLY A 50 8.36 8.78 -20.42
CA GLY A 50 8.60 9.78 -19.39
C GLY A 50 8.53 9.17 -18.00
N LEU A 51 9.05 9.90 -17.02
CA LEU A 51 8.92 9.58 -15.61
C LEU A 51 8.44 10.84 -14.91
N THR A 52 7.18 10.85 -14.47
CA THR A 52 6.67 11.94 -13.64
C THR A 52 6.74 11.56 -12.17
N PRO A 53 6.80 12.54 -11.25
CA PRO A 53 6.69 12.29 -9.82
C PRO A 53 5.47 11.43 -9.42
N THR A 54 4.38 11.50 -10.19
CA THR A 54 3.16 10.72 -9.93
C THR A 54 3.33 9.23 -10.19
N ASP A 55 4.17 8.86 -11.17
CA ASP A 55 4.45 7.47 -11.54
C ASP A 55 5.30 6.77 -10.47
N LEU A 56 6.07 7.54 -9.70
CA LEU A 56 6.96 7.04 -8.64
C LEU A 56 6.25 6.66 -7.34
N VAL A 57 5.01 7.12 -7.13
CA VAL A 57 4.24 6.83 -5.90
C VAL A 57 4.10 5.32 -5.68
N PHE A 58 3.72 4.57 -6.72
CA PHE A 58 3.55 3.12 -6.60
C PHE A 58 4.88 2.37 -6.36
N PRO A 59 5.96 2.61 -7.12
CA PRO A 59 7.30 2.08 -6.82
C PRO A 59 7.76 2.35 -5.38
N PHE A 60 7.55 3.56 -4.85
CA PHE A 60 7.92 3.87 -3.46
C PHE A 60 7.13 3.05 -2.45
N PHE A 61 5.82 2.85 -2.65
CA PHE A 61 5.03 1.97 -1.79
C PHE A 61 5.57 0.53 -1.79
N MET A 62 5.91 -0.02 -2.95
CA MET A 62 6.49 -1.36 -3.08
C MET A 62 7.85 -1.45 -2.38
N PHE A 63 8.71 -0.45 -2.55
CA PHE A 63 10.02 -0.40 -1.88
C PHE A 63 9.89 -0.35 -0.35
N ILE A 64 9.06 0.57 0.17
CA ILE A 64 8.80 0.69 1.61
C ILE A 64 8.24 -0.62 2.17
N MET A 65 7.33 -1.27 1.43
CA MET A 65 6.74 -2.55 1.80
C MET A 65 7.81 -3.66 1.87
N GLY A 66 8.71 -3.74 0.89
CA GLY A 66 9.82 -4.69 0.88
C GLY A 66 10.76 -4.52 2.07
N VAL A 67 11.25 -3.30 2.32
CA VAL A 67 12.13 -2.99 3.45
C VAL A 67 11.43 -3.31 4.79
N SER A 68 10.16 -2.92 4.93
CA SER A 68 9.35 -3.24 6.13
C SER A 68 9.22 -4.75 6.35
N THR A 69 9.09 -5.51 5.27
CA THR A 69 8.98 -6.98 5.30
C THR A 69 10.27 -7.61 5.77
N PHE A 70 11.40 -7.22 5.18
CA PHE A 70 12.73 -7.68 5.60
C PHE A 70 12.98 -7.43 7.08
N MET A 71 12.70 -6.22 7.58
CA MET A 71 12.84 -5.89 9.00
C MET A 71 11.91 -6.71 9.90
N SER A 72 10.70 -7.04 9.44
CA SER A 72 9.76 -7.88 10.19
C SER A 72 10.20 -9.35 10.23
N LEU A 73 10.75 -9.88 9.13
CA LEU A 73 11.18 -11.28 9.02
C LEU A 73 12.53 -11.53 9.69
N ARG A 74 13.42 -10.52 9.74
CA ARG A 74 14.70 -10.60 10.46
C ARG A 74 14.52 -10.96 11.94
N LYS A 75 13.36 -10.68 12.54
CA LYS A 75 13.04 -11.07 13.92
C LYS A 75 12.82 -12.57 14.10
N PHE A 76 12.55 -13.29 13.01
CA PHE A 76 12.30 -14.74 12.98
C PHE A 76 13.48 -15.52 12.38
N ASN A 77 14.66 -14.89 12.25
CA ASN A 77 15.86 -15.49 11.63
C ASN A 77 15.65 -16.08 10.22
N PHE A 78 14.60 -15.68 9.51
CA PHE A 78 14.20 -16.28 8.23
C PHE A 78 13.92 -17.78 8.30
N GLU A 79 13.61 -18.30 9.49
CA GLU A 79 13.23 -19.70 9.65
C GLU A 79 11.71 -19.87 9.49
N PRO A 80 11.26 -20.98 8.88
CA PRO A 80 9.85 -21.31 8.72
C PRO A 80 9.23 -21.70 10.06
N SER A 81 8.88 -20.68 10.86
CA SER A 81 8.08 -20.83 12.06
C SER A 81 6.59 -20.68 11.73
N LYS A 82 5.74 -21.49 12.37
CA LYS A 82 4.28 -21.37 12.29
C LYS A 82 3.81 -19.95 12.61
N GLU A 83 4.46 -19.29 13.56
CA GLU A 83 4.13 -17.91 13.93
C GLU A 83 4.45 -16.90 12.83
N ALA A 84 5.57 -17.08 12.12
CA ALA A 84 5.97 -16.22 11.01
C ALA A 84 4.99 -16.36 9.84
N ILE A 85 4.65 -17.60 9.47
CA ILE A 85 3.68 -17.89 8.39
C ILE A 85 2.30 -17.33 8.75
N TRP A 86 1.81 -17.57 9.97
CA TRP A 86 0.52 -17.04 10.42
C TRP A 86 0.48 -15.51 10.38
N LYS A 87 1.57 -14.85 10.78
CA LYS A 87 1.70 -13.39 10.72
C LYS A 87 1.63 -12.87 9.28
N ILE A 88 2.32 -13.52 8.34
CA ILE A 88 2.31 -13.16 6.92
C ILE A 88 0.90 -13.32 6.35
N VAL A 89 0.30 -14.50 6.51
CA VAL A 89 -1.05 -14.81 5.98
C VAL A 89 -2.08 -13.85 6.56
N ARG A 90 -2.09 -13.64 7.88
CA ARG A 90 -3.02 -12.70 8.52
C ARG A 90 -2.88 -11.30 7.95
N ARG A 91 -1.65 -10.81 7.75
CA ARG A 91 -1.41 -9.47 7.19
C ARG A 91 -1.84 -9.38 5.73
N THR A 92 -1.55 -10.39 4.92
CA THR A 92 -1.99 -10.46 3.51
C THR A 92 -3.52 -10.45 3.40
N VAL A 93 -4.20 -11.28 4.19
CA VAL A 93 -5.68 -11.34 4.22
C VAL A 93 -6.26 -10.01 4.69
N LEU A 94 -5.72 -9.42 5.76
CA LEU A 94 -6.20 -8.12 6.26
C LEU A 94 -6.05 -7.02 5.20
N ILE A 95 -4.89 -6.90 4.54
CA ILE A 95 -4.70 -5.91 3.47
C ILE A 95 -5.69 -6.14 2.32
N PHE A 96 -5.92 -7.40 1.96
CA PHE A 96 -6.84 -7.76 0.88
C PHE A 96 -8.30 -7.41 1.22
N VAL A 97 -8.76 -7.80 2.41
CA VAL A 97 -10.12 -7.51 2.90
C VAL A 97 -10.34 -6.01 3.07
N ILE A 98 -9.38 -5.29 3.64
CA ILE A 98 -9.44 -3.82 3.75
C ILE A 98 -9.52 -3.18 2.36
N GLY A 99 -8.74 -3.67 1.40
CA GLY A 99 -8.81 -3.20 0.01
C GLY A 99 -10.19 -3.39 -0.62
N LEU A 100 -10.83 -4.54 -0.38
CA LEU A 100 -12.19 -4.80 -0.85
C LEU A 100 -13.22 -3.92 -0.14
N ALA A 101 -13.11 -3.78 1.18
CA ALA A 101 -14.00 -2.95 1.98
C ALA A 101 -13.93 -1.48 1.57
N LEU A 102 -12.73 -0.95 1.30
CA LEU A 102 -12.55 0.41 0.80
C LEU A 102 -13.11 0.57 -0.62
N GLY A 103 -12.94 -0.42 -1.49
CA GLY A 103 -13.54 -0.42 -2.83
C GLY A 103 -15.07 -0.40 -2.79
N TRP A 104 -15.67 -1.24 -1.94
CA TRP A 104 -17.11 -1.24 -1.68
C TRP A 104 -17.60 0.09 -1.09
N PHE A 105 -16.89 0.61 -0.08
CA PHE A 105 -17.24 1.86 0.56
C PHE A 105 -17.17 3.06 -0.40
N GLY A 106 -16.20 3.08 -1.32
CA GLY A 106 -16.12 4.09 -2.38
C GLY A 106 -17.33 4.08 -3.31
N GLN A 107 -17.87 2.91 -3.64
CA GLN A 107 -19.09 2.80 -4.44
C GLN A 107 -20.34 3.21 -3.68
N LEU A 108 -20.45 2.79 -2.41
CA LEU A 108 -21.54 3.18 -1.53
C LEU A 108 -21.62 4.71 -1.40
N THR A 109 -20.50 5.35 -1.09
CA THR A 109 -20.41 6.82 -0.96
C THR A 109 -20.65 7.53 -2.30
N GLY A 110 -20.14 6.99 -3.41
CA GLY A 110 -20.40 7.53 -4.75
C GLY A 110 -21.85 7.37 -5.23
N GLY A 111 -22.54 6.29 -4.86
CA GLY A 111 -23.98 6.11 -5.11
C GLY A 111 -24.83 7.07 -4.27
N LEU A 112 -24.50 7.19 -2.99
CA LEU A 112 -25.20 8.11 -2.09
C LEU A 112 -25.01 9.58 -2.50
N ALA A 113 -23.81 9.97 -2.95
CA ALA A 113 -23.54 11.30 -3.48
C ALA A 113 -24.31 11.61 -4.78
N ARG A 114 -24.73 10.59 -5.53
CA ARG A 114 -25.59 10.72 -6.72
C ARG A 114 -27.09 10.72 -6.38
N GLY A 115 -27.45 10.57 -5.10
CA GLY A 115 -28.84 10.58 -4.62
C GLY A 115 -29.54 9.22 -4.63
N GLU A 116 -28.81 8.11 -4.82
CA GLU A 116 -29.37 6.76 -4.77
C GLU A 116 -29.78 6.36 -3.34
N SER A 117 -30.76 5.46 -3.23
CA SER A 117 -31.16 4.89 -1.94
C SER A 117 -30.03 4.02 -1.35
N LEU A 118 -29.93 3.93 -0.02
CA LEU A 118 -28.87 3.16 0.64
C LEU A 118 -28.82 1.68 0.20
N LEU A 119 -29.98 1.10 -0.12
CA LEU A 119 -30.09 -0.27 -0.61
C LEU A 119 -29.52 -0.41 -2.01
N GLU A 120 -29.83 0.50 -2.93
CA GLU A 120 -29.30 0.47 -4.30
C GLU A 120 -27.79 0.74 -4.32
N ALA A 121 -27.33 1.72 -3.55
CA ALA A 121 -25.91 2.05 -3.43
C ALA A 121 -25.10 0.90 -2.79
N ALA A 122 -25.68 0.15 -1.85
CA ALA A 122 -25.03 -1.02 -1.24
C ALA A 122 -24.96 -2.23 -2.19
N THR A 123 -25.89 -2.34 -3.14
CA THR A 123 -26.00 -3.49 -4.07
C THR A 123 -25.13 -3.39 -5.33
N HIS A 124 -24.32 -2.33 -5.47
CA HIS A 124 -23.39 -2.13 -6.60
C HIS A 124 -22.20 -3.13 -6.65
N PHE A 125 -22.40 -4.38 -6.23
CA PHE A 125 -21.37 -5.43 -6.26
C PHE A 125 -20.84 -5.75 -7.67
N ASN A 126 -21.62 -5.45 -8.71
CA ASN A 126 -21.26 -5.80 -10.09
C ASN A 126 -20.15 -4.93 -10.69
N THR A 127 -19.95 -3.71 -10.19
CA THR A 127 -18.86 -2.81 -10.63
C THR A 127 -17.63 -2.91 -9.73
N LEU A 128 -17.67 -3.77 -8.71
CA LEU A 128 -16.66 -3.80 -7.65
C LEU A 128 -15.35 -4.37 -8.18
N ARG A 129 -14.31 -3.52 -8.18
CA ARG A 129 -13.00 -3.88 -8.72
C ARG A 129 -12.25 -4.79 -7.74
N ILE A 130 -12.27 -6.09 -8.00
CA ILE A 130 -11.66 -7.12 -7.14
C ILE A 130 -10.13 -6.90 -6.98
N LEU A 131 -9.42 -6.58 -8.07
CA LEU A 131 -7.96 -6.37 -8.09
C LEU A 131 -7.56 -4.89 -8.10
N GLY A 132 -7.86 -4.19 -7.01
CA GLY A 132 -7.34 -2.85 -6.73
C GLY A 132 -5.85 -2.83 -6.34
N VAL A 133 -5.32 -1.62 -6.11
CA VAL A 133 -3.90 -1.42 -5.76
C VAL A 133 -3.55 -2.12 -4.45
N LEU A 134 -4.38 -1.98 -3.41
CA LEU A 134 -4.14 -2.60 -2.10
C LEU A 134 -4.10 -4.13 -2.18
N GLN A 135 -5.00 -4.74 -2.96
CA GLN A 135 -5.05 -6.19 -3.16
C GLN A 135 -3.78 -6.69 -3.85
N ARG A 136 -3.32 -5.99 -4.91
CA ARG A 136 -2.06 -6.31 -5.60
C ARG A 136 -0.86 -6.20 -4.66
N LEU A 137 -0.80 -5.14 -3.86
CA LEU A 137 0.26 -4.95 -2.85
C LEU A 137 0.24 -6.07 -1.79
N GLY A 138 -0.95 -6.45 -1.32
CA GLY A 138 -1.13 -7.53 -0.34
C GLY A 138 -0.67 -8.89 -0.86
N LEU A 139 -1.02 -9.22 -2.11
CA LEU A 139 -0.58 -10.45 -2.78
C LEU A 139 0.93 -10.44 -3.01
N ALA A 140 1.50 -9.35 -3.54
CA ALA A 140 2.93 -9.23 -3.77
C ALA A 140 3.72 -9.39 -2.45
N TYR A 141 3.26 -8.76 -1.37
CA TYR A 141 3.80 -8.97 -0.03
C TYR A 141 3.72 -10.43 0.42
N GLY A 142 2.56 -11.06 0.27
CA GLY A 142 2.33 -12.44 0.70
C GLY A 142 3.28 -13.42 0.01
N PHE A 143 3.35 -13.36 -1.32
CA PHE A 143 4.25 -14.22 -2.10
C PHE A 143 5.72 -13.95 -1.76
N ALA A 144 6.15 -12.69 -1.74
CA ALA A 144 7.55 -12.36 -1.46
C ALA A 144 7.97 -12.77 -0.04
N ALA A 145 7.09 -12.57 0.95
CA ALA A 145 7.38 -12.93 2.34
C ALA A 145 7.40 -14.45 2.56
N LEU A 146 6.53 -15.21 1.87
CA LEU A 146 6.56 -16.67 1.91
C LEU A 146 7.82 -17.21 1.27
N ILE A 147 8.21 -16.71 0.09
CA ILE A 147 9.47 -17.10 -0.59
C ILE A 147 10.70 -16.78 0.27
N ALA A 148 10.67 -15.72 1.08
CA ALA A 148 11.79 -15.35 1.93
C ALA A 148 11.92 -16.19 3.21
N VAL A 149 10.91 -16.98 3.56
CA VAL A 149 10.86 -17.79 4.81
C VAL A 149 10.90 -19.30 4.51
N LEU A 150 10.49 -19.70 3.31
CA LEU A 150 10.62 -21.06 2.79
C LEU A 150 12.02 -21.28 2.19
#